data_AF-A0A6N4QIC9-F1
#
_entry.id   AF-A0A6N4QIC9-F1
#
_cell.length_a   1.000
_cell.length_b   1.000
_cell.length_c   1.000
_cell.angle_alpha   90.00
_cell.angle_beta   90.00
_cell.angle_gamma   90.00
#
_symmetry.space_group_name_H-M   'P 1'
#
loop_
_entity.id
_entity.type
_entity.pdbx_description
1 polymer ?
#
loop_
_entity_poly.entity_id
_entity_poly.type
_entity_poly.pdbx_seq_one_letter_code
_entity_poly.pdbx_strand_id
1 'polypeptide(L)'
;MTTDPFQFCDNFNEPLDCTEPKTVKDVVYLEKKLFKKENPTYEDFGNFLYFTARETPGFRLVLSKPYNGLGKDTFRSGYVAYLKYGNSSERMEGNLFQNNVVVSFHYLGALLKEEFRHKGMEKSPFQLEDLGPISLEYKVLVPGMEPITKQRIVELHWK
;
A
#
# COMPACT_ATOMS: atom_id res chain seq x y z
N MET A 1 2.45 27.00 8.11
CA MET A 1 1.62 25.79 8.04
C MET A 1 2.58 24.61 8.03
N THR A 2 2.61 23.80 9.08
CA THR A 2 3.41 22.57 9.11
C THR A 2 2.69 21.54 8.24
N THR A 3 3.16 21.37 7.00
CA THR A 3 2.78 20.25 6.15
C THR A 3 3.11 18.95 6.88
N ASP A 4 2.12 18.06 7.06
CA ASP A 4 2.37 16.70 7.57
C ASP A 4 3.46 16.07 6.68
N PRO A 5 4.60 15.63 7.25
CA PRO A 5 5.66 15.04 6.45
C PRO A 5 5.21 13.74 5.77
N PHE A 6 4.12 13.12 6.24
CA PHE A 6 3.55 11.90 5.70
C PHE A 6 2.34 12.19 4.80
N GLN A 7 2.36 11.64 3.58
CA GLN A 7 1.29 11.77 2.59
C GLN A 7 0.94 10.38 2.03
N PHE A 8 -0.33 9.98 2.06
CA PHE A 8 -0.77 8.79 1.32
C PHE A 8 -0.69 9.05 -0.18
N CYS A 9 -0.15 8.08 -0.91
CA CYS A 9 0.07 8.20 -2.34
C CYS A 9 0.29 6.84 -2.99
N ASP A 10 -0.42 6.55 -4.06
CA ASP A 10 -0.38 5.21 -4.68
C ASP A 10 0.54 5.17 -5.92
N ASN A 11 1.02 6.32 -6.40
CA ASN A 11 1.91 6.39 -7.56
C ASN A 11 2.88 7.59 -7.47
N PHE A 12 4.07 7.42 -8.05
CA PHE A 12 5.18 8.38 -7.94
C PHE A 12 5.87 8.61 -9.29
N ASN A 13 6.37 9.83 -9.51
CA ASN A 13 7.25 10.12 -10.64
C ASN A 13 8.73 9.80 -10.30
N GLU A 14 9.64 9.98 -11.25
CA GLU A 14 11.07 9.74 -11.06
C GLU A 14 11.70 10.56 -9.90
N PRO A 15 11.37 11.86 -9.73
CA PRO A 15 11.73 12.64 -8.53
C PRO A 15 11.12 12.19 -7.19
N LEU A 16 10.29 11.15 -7.16
CA LEU A 16 9.52 10.68 -6.01
C LEU A 16 8.47 11.69 -5.50
N ASP A 17 7.94 12.53 -6.39
CA ASP A 17 6.74 13.30 -6.13
C ASP A 17 5.51 12.42 -6.30
N CYS A 18 4.51 12.68 -5.47
CA CYS A 18 3.24 12.00 -5.53
C CYS A 18 2.44 12.41 -6.78
N THR A 19 2.13 11.46 -7.65
CA THR A 19 1.30 11.68 -8.85
C THR A 19 -0.16 11.26 -8.64
N GLU A 20 -0.42 10.43 -7.63
CA GLU A 20 -1.75 9.96 -7.28
C GLU A 20 -2.02 10.12 -5.77
N PRO A 21 -2.32 11.36 -5.31
CA PRO A 21 -2.53 11.64 -3.90
C PRO A 21 -3.80 10.98 -3.39
N LYS A 22 -3.72 10.49 -2.15
CA LYS A 22 -4.77 9.72 -1.49
C LYS A 22 -5.13 10.35 -0.15
N THR A 23 -6.33 10.02 0.33
CA THR A 23 -6.83 10.50 1.61
C THR A 23 -6.90 9.37 2.64
N VAL A 24 -7.34 9.67 3.85
CA VAL A 24 -7.55 8.65 4.90
C VAL A 24 -8.68 7.68 4.50
N LYS A 25 -9.63 8.12 3.66
CA LYS A 25 -10.76 7.32 3.20
C LYS A 25 -10.93 7.52 1.70
N ASP A 26 -10.54 6.54 0.91
CA ASP A 26 -10.66 6.62 -0.55
C ASP A 26 -11.55 5.53 -1.11
N VAL A 27 -12.21 5.87 -2.23
CA VAL A 27 -12.92 4.92 -3.08
C VAL A 27 -12.07 4.70 -4.34
N VAL A 28 -11.79 3.45 -4.65
CA VAL A 28 -11.09 3.03 -5.86
C VAL A 28 -12.08 2.34 -6.79
N TYR A 29 -12.12 2.80 -8.04
CA TYR A 29 -13.03 2.29 -9.06
C TYR A 29 -12.29 1.34 -10.00
N LEU A 30 -12.67 0.06 -9.96
CA LEU A 30 -12.08 -1.02 -10.74
C LEU A 30 -12.86 -1.25 -12.02
N GLU A 31 -12.16 -1.39 -13.15
CA GLU A 31 -12.79 -1.63 -14.45
C GLU A 31 -13.32 -3.08 -14.54
N LYS A 32 -14.62 -3.30 -14.27
CA LYS A 32 -15.24 -4.65 -14.21
C LYS A 32 -15.01 -5.47 -15.47
N LYS A 33 -15.00 -4.83 -16.64
CA LYS A 33 -14.76 -5.46 -17.95
C LYS A 33 -13.39 -6.15 -18.08
N LEU A 34 -12.42 -5.78 -17.23
CA LEU A 34 -11.10 -6.39 -17.19
C LEU A 34 -11.06 -7.64 -16.30
N PHE A 35 -12.03 -7.82 -15.41
CA PHE A 35 -12.17 -9.01 -14.56
C PHE A 35 -13.04 -10.08 -15.23
N LYS A 36 -12.49 -10.74 -16.24
CA LYS A 36 -13.22 -11.64 -17.17
C LYS A 36 -13.40 -13.09 -16.69
N LYS A 37 -13.32 -13.35 -15.39
CA LYS A 37 -13.41 -14.71 -14.83
C LYS A 37 -14.87 -15.08 -14.57
N GLU A 38 -15.30 -16.21 -15.10
CA GLU A 38 -16.58 -16.83 -14.75
C GLU A 38 -16.43 -17.52 -13.38
N ASN A 39 -17.30 -17.17 -12.42
CA ASN A 39 -17.23 -17.63 -11.01
C ASN A 39 -15.86 -17.39 -10.36
N PRO A 40 -15.43 -16.12 -10.21
CA PRO A 40 -14.12 -15.81 -9.66
C PRO A 40 -13.99 -16.25 -8.21
N THR A 41 -12.76 -16.57 -7.81
CA THR A 41 -12.38 -16.81 -6.42
C THR A 41 -11.71 -15.59 -5.77
N TYR A 42 -11.53 -15.61 -4.44
CA TYR A 42 -10.77 -14.57 -3.74
C TYR A 42 -9.30 -14.50 -4.22
N GLU A 43 -8.71 -15.64 -4.57
CA GLU A 43 -7.38 -15.69 -5.20
C GLU A 43 -7.37 -15.04 -6.59
N ASP A 44 -8.38 -15.32 -7.44
CA ASP A 44 -8.51 -14.66 -8.74
C ASP A 44 -8.63 -13.15 -8.60
N PHE A 45 -9.39 -12.66 -7.61
CA PHE A 45 -9.53 -11.24 -7.35
C PHE A 45 -8.22 -10.59 -6.89
N GLY A 46 -7.49 -11.22 -5.97
CA GLY A 46 -6.17 -10.75 -5.57
C GLY A 46 -5.17 -10.70 -6.74
N ASN A 47 -5.21 -11.70 -7.62
CA ASN A 47 -4.43 -11.69 -8.87
C ASN A 47 -4.84 -10.55 -9.82
N PHE A 48 -6.14 -10.28 -9.94
CA PHE A 48 -6.64 -9.16 -10.72
C PHE A 48 -6.11 -7.82 -10.20
N LEU A 49 -6.17 -7.59 -8.88
CA LEU A 49 -5.62 -6.38 -8.26
C LEU A 49 -4.12 -6.25 -8.48
N TYR A 50 -3.37 -7.35 -8.40
CA TYR A 50 -1.92 -7.35 -8.59
C TYR A 50 -1.51 -7.10 -10.06
N PHE A 51 -2.04 -7.89 -10.99
CA PHE A 51 -1.55 -7.90 -12.38
C PHE A 51 -2.28 -6.91 -13.30
N THR A 52 -3.55 -6.63 -13.03
CA THR A 52 -4.43 -5.90 -13.97
C THR A 52 -4.79 -4.51 -13.46
N ALA A 53 -5.41 -4.39 -12.28
CA ALA A 53 -5.72 -3.07 -11.71
C ALA A 53 -4.45 -2.36 -11.23
N ARG A 54 -3.46 -3.13 -10.75
CA ARG A 54 -2.18 -2.65 -10.19
C ARG A 54 -2.38 -1.66 -9.04
N GLU A 55 -3.27 -2.02 -8.12
CA GLU A 55 -3.50 -1.22 -6.92
C GLU A 55 -2.29 -1.32 -5.98
N THR A 56 -1.59 -0.20 -5.80
CA THR A 56 -0.35 -0.12 -5.01
C THR A 56 -0.46 0.88 -3.86
N PRO A 57 -1.21 0.58 -2.78
CA PRO A 57 -1.28 1.43 -1.61
C PRO A 57 0.10 1.84 -1.11
N GLY A 58 0.34 3.14 -1.04
CA GLY A 58 1.65 3.68 -0.71
C GLY A 58 1.61 4.96 0.10
N PHE A 59 2.80 5.47 0.36
CA PHE A 59 3.00 6.77 0.99
C PHE A 59 4.30 7.43 0.55
N ARG A 60 4.32 8.75 0.74
CA ARG A 60 5.49 9.61 0.66
C ARG A 60 5.79 10.19 2.03
N LEU A 61 7.05 10.17 2.41
CA LEU A 61 7.57 10.75 3.65
C LEU A 61 8.69 11.74 3.32
N VAL A 62 8.55 12.98 3.82
CA VAL A 62 9.59 14.01 3.74
C VAL A 62 10.31 14.10 5.08
N LEU A 63 11.60 13.77 5.07
CA LEU A 63 12.50 13.90 6.19
C LEU A 63 12.95 15.35 6.36
N SER A 64 13.24 15.75 7.59
CA SER A 64 13.78 17.08 7.91
C SER A 64 15.22 17.30 7.41
N LYS A 65 15.96 16.20 7.19
CA LYS A 65 17.34 16.20 6.69
C LYS A 65 17.52 15.07 5.67
N PRO A 66 18.43 15.20 4.69
CA PRO A 66 18.86 14.11 3.83
C PRO A 66 19.15 12.84 4.63
N TYR A 67 18.46 11.74 4.32
CA TYR A 67 18.62 10.45 4.99
C TYR A 67 18.61 10.54 6.53
N ASN A 68 17.81 11.46 7.07
CA ASN A 68 17.76 11.81 8.49
C ASN A 68 19.14 12.11 9.14
N GLY A 69 20.08 12.65 8.37
CA GLY A 69 21.44 12.96 8.82
C GLY A 69 22.41 11.77 8.81
N LEU A 70 22.00 10.62 8.29
CA LEU A 70 22.84 9.43 8.15
C LEU A 70 23.44 9.32 6.73
N GLY A 71 24.41 8.41 6.57
CA GLY A 71 24.82 7.96 5.26
C GLY A 71 23.70 7.19 4.54
N LYS A 72 23.62 7.30 3.22
CA LYS A 72 22.59 6.67 2.38
C LYS A 72 22.44 5.17 2.65
N ASP A 73 23.54 4.43 2.71
CA ASP A 73 23.51 2.98 2.89
C ASP A 73 23.07 2.58 4.30
N THR A 74 23.55 3.32 5.31
CA THR A 74 23.13 3.16 6.72
C THR A 74 21.64 3.45 6.91
N PHE A 75 21.13 4.48 6.24
CA PHE A 75 19.71 4.79 6.27
C PHE A 75 18.88 3.68 5.63
N ARG A 76 19.28 3.22 4.44
CA ARG A 76 18.57 2.18 3.70
C ARG A 76 18.54 0.84 4.44
N SER A 77 19.62 0.47 5.13
CA SER A 77 19.67 -0.78 5.88
C SER A 77 18.81 -0.77 7.14
N GLY A 78 18.66 0.40 7.79
CA GLY A 78 17.81 0.56 8.96
C GLY A 78 16.34 0.90 8.65
N TYR A 79 16.02 1.30 7.43
CA TYR A 79 14.66 1.64 7.02
C TYR A 79 13.80 0.40 6.78
N VAL A 80 12.62 0.39 7.39
CA VAL A 80 11.63 -0.67 7.18
C VAL A 80 10.22 -0.09 7.16
N ALA A 81 9.41 -0.50 6.20
CA ALA A 81 7.99 -0.17 6.14
C ALA A 81 7.17 -1.46 6.01
N TYR A 82 6.03 -1.50 6.70
CA TYR A 82 5.07 -2.58 6.66
C TYR A 82 3.68 -2.06 6.29
N LEU A 83 2.94 -2.86 5.54
CA LEU A 83 1.53 -2.68 5.28
C LEU A 83 0.76 -3.87 5.87
N LYS A 84 -0.29 -3.58 6.62
CA LYS A 84 -1.09 -4.56 7.33
C LYS A 84 -2.56 -4.45 6.95
N TYR A 85 -3.21 -5.61 6.80
CA TYR A 85 -4.64 -5.77 6.66
C TYR A 85 -5.10 -7.01 7.41
N GLY A 86 -6.08 -6.87 8.30
CA GLY A 86 -6.53 -8.00 9.14
C GLY A 86 -5.39 -8.56 9.99
N ASN A 87 -5.11 -9.85 9.81
CA ASN A 87 -4.02 -10.55 10.48
C ASN A 87 -2.74 -10.62 9.64
N SER A 88 -2.82 -10.34 8.33
CA SER A 88 -1.68 -10.30 7.43
C SER A 88 -0.92 -8.97 7.53
N SER A 89 0.40 -9.07 7.66
CA SER A 89 1.32 -7.92 7.69
C SER A 89 2.53 -8.24 6.81
N GLU A 90 2.75 -7.43 5.79
CA GLU A 90 3.83 -7.63 4.82
C GLU A 90 4.81 -6.46 4.83
N ARG A 91 6.09 -6.76 4.58
CA ARG A 91 7.08 -5.70 4.34
C ARG A 91 6.78 -5.09 2.97
N MET A 92 6.73 -3.76 2.91
CA MET A 92 6.43 -3.08 1.66
C MET A 92 7.51 -3.36 0.61
N GLU A 93 7.06 -3.72 -0.59
CA GLU A 93 7.92 -4.24 -1.67
C GLU A 93 8.74 -3.12 -2.32
N GLY A 94 8.08 -2.02 -2.66
CA GLY A 94 8.73 -0.86 -3.24
C GLY A 94 9.21 0.08 -2.16
N ASN A 95 10.53 0.35 -2.11
CA ASN A 95 11.11 1.38 -1.25
C ASN A 95 12.10 2.19 -2.06
N LEU A 96 11.79 3.46 -2.31
CA LEU A 96 12.65 4.37 -3.06
C LEU A 96 13.06 5.55 -2.18
N PHE A 97 14.30 5.99 -2.38
CA PHE A 97 14.95 6.97 -1.52
C PHE A 97 15.68 8.00 -2.36
N GLN A 98 15.36 9.28 -2.16
CA GLN A 98 16.04 10.39 -2.81
C GLN A 98 16.23 11.53 -1.81
N ASN A 99 17.47 11.70 -1.37
CA ASN A 99 17.85 12.78 -0.47
C ASN A 99 17.04 12.76 0.84
N ASN A 100 16.06 13.65 0.98
CA ASN A 100 15.17 13.75 2.12
C ASN A 100 13.75 13.20 1.84
N VAL A 101 13.52 12.55 0.70
CA VAL A 101 12.24 11.94 0.34
C VAL A 101 12.36 10.43 0.36
N VAL A 102 11.37 9.80 0.99
CA VAL A 102 11.19 8.35 0.99
C VAL A 102 9.80 8.04 0.49
N VAL A 103 9.67 7.06 -0.40
CA VAL A 103 8.37 6.52 -0.78
C VAL A 103 8.38 5.01 -0.60
N SER A 104 7.24 4.49 -0.14
CA SER A 104 7.03 3.06 -0.02
C SER A 104 5.66 2.68 -0.54
N PHE A 105 5.58 1.54 -1.25
CA PHE A 105 4.33 0.99 -1.76
C PHE A 105 4.37 -0.55 -1.73
N HIS A 106 3.20 -1.15 -1.76
CA HIS A 106 3.03 -2.60 -1.78
C HIS A 106 1.79 -2.95 -2.61
N TYR A 107 1.75 -4.10 -3.26
CA TYR A 107 0.60 -4.50 -4.06
C TYR A 107 -0.55 -4.95 -3.17
N LEU A 108 -1.70 -4.27 -3.25
CA LEU A 108 -2.87 -4.62 -2.45
C LEU A 108 -3.30 -6.07 -2.67
N GLY A 109 -3.24 -6.53 -3.93
CA GLY A 109 -3.57 -7.90 -4.30
C GLY A 109 -2.71 -8.96 -3.61
N ALA A 110 -1.43 -8.69 -3.34
CA ALA A 110 -0.55 -9.63 -2.62
C ALA A 110 -0.99 -9.77 -1.16
N LEU A 111 -1.09 -8.65 -0.46
CA LEU A 111 -1.52 -8.59 0.94
C LEU A 111 -2.90 -9.23 1.17
N LEU A 112 -3.87 -8.93 0.30
CA LEU A 112 -5.20 -9.51 0.39
C LEU A 112 -5.19 -11.03 0.20
N LYS A 113 -4.42 -11.54 -0.78
CA LYS A 113 -4.30 -12.98 -1.00
C LYS A 113 -3.77 -13.69 0.24
N GLU A 114 -2.78 -13.10 0.91
CA GLU A 114 -2.23 -13.70 2.11
C GLU A 114 -3.26 -13.75 3.25
N GLU A 115 -4.02 -12.68 3.46
CA GLU A 115 -5.14 -12.69 4.41
C GLU A 115 -6.21 -13.72 4.06
N PHE A 116 -6.57 -13.87 2.77
CA PHE A 116 -7.57 -14.84 2.34
C PHE A 116 -7.10 -16.29 2.55
N ARG A 117 -5.80 -16.57 2.34
CA ARG A 117 -5.20 -17.87 2.67
C ARG A 117 -5.21 -18.16 4.16
N HIS A 118 -4.85 -17.17 4.99
CA HIS A 118 -4.93 -17.31 6.44
C HIS A 118 -6.35 -17.61 6.93
N LYS A 119 -7.37 -17.09 6.24
CA LYS A 119 -8.78 -17.38 6.50
C LYS A 119 -9.30 -18.67 5.85
N GLY A 120 -8.50 -19.33 5.00
CA GLY A 120 -8.90 -20.54 4.26
C GLY A 120 -10.03 -20.30 3.25
N MET A 121 -10.14 -19.07 2.73
CA MET A 121 -11.21 -18.64 1.82
C MET A 121 -10.72 -18.31 0.41
N GLU A 122 -9.44 -18.54 0.12
CA GLU A 122 -8.81 -18.14 -1.15
C GLU A 122 -9.48 -18.78 -2.37
N LYS A 123 -10.04 -19.99 -2.22
CA LYS A 123 -10.77 -20.72 -3.27
C LYS A 123 -12.28 -20.52 -3.23
N SER A 124 -12.80 -19.79 -2.25
CA SER A 124 -14.24 -19.52 -2.14
C SER A 124 -14.70 -18.58 -3.25
N PRO A 125 -15.97 -18.68 -3.70
CA PRO A 125 -16.55 -17.73 -4.65
C PRO A 125 -16.43 -16.30 -4.15
N PHE A 126 -16.05 -15.38 -5.04
CA PHE A 126 -15.82 -13.99 -4.72
C PHE A 126 -16.93 -13.09 -5.25
N GLN A 127 -17.38 -12.17 -4.40
CA GLN A 127 -18.18 -11.01 -4.77
C GLN A 127 -17.52 -9.77 -4.13
N LEU A 128 -17.45 -8.66 -4.87
CA LEU A 128 -16.74 -7.47 -4.39
C LEU A 128 -17.45 -6.84 -3.20
N GLU A 129 -18.78 -6.91 -3.22
CA GLU A 129 -19.68 -6.36 -2.22
C GLU A 129 -19.47 -7.02 -0.84
N ASP A 130 -19.03 -8.28 -0.80
CA ASP A 130 -18.75 -9.03 0.42
C ASP A 130 -17.41 -8.64 1.08
N LEU A 131 -16.49 -8.01 0.34
CA LEU A 131 -15.17 -7.64 0.83
C LEU A 131 -15.24 -6.50 1.86
N GLY A 132 -16.19 -5.58 1.68
CA GLY A 132 -16.35 -4.40 2.50
C GLY A 132 -15.14 -3.45 2.49
N PRO A 133 -15.10 -2.47 3.40
CA PRO A 133 -13.99 -1.52 3.51
C PRO A 133 -12.68 -2.20 3.96
N ILE A 134 -11.60 -1.94 3.24
CA ILE A 134 -10.27 -2.47 3.53
C ILE A 134 -9.55 -1.48 4.45
N SER A 135 -9.41 -1.84 5.72
CA SER A 135 -8.67 -1.02 6.71
C SER A 135 -7.19 -1.38 6.69
N LEU A 136 -6.38 -0.49 6.13
CA LEU A 136 -4.93 -0.63 6.01
C LEU A 136 -4.22 0.10 7.15
N GLU A 137 -3.24 -0.56 7.76
CA GLU A 137 -2.31 0.06 8.71
C GLU A 137 -0.90 0.09 8.12
N TYR A 138 -0.29 1.27 8.15
CA TYR A 138 1.08 1.51 7.71
C TYR A 138 1.94 1.67 8.95
N LYS A 139 3.01 0.89 9.04
CA LYS A 139 4.01 1.01 10.11
C LYS A 139 5.38 1.25 9.51
N VAL A 140 5.99 2.39 9.85
CA VAL A 140 7.26 2.83 9.27
C VAL A 140 8.29 3.02 10.37
N LEU A 141 9.44 2.39 10.20
CA LEU A 141 10.61 2.51 11.04
C LEU A 141 11.67 3.28 10.24
N VAL A 142 11.90 4.53 10.63
CA VAL A 142 12.93 5.39 10.05
C VAL A 142 14.07 5.51 11.04
N PRO A 143 15.33 5.23 10.65
CA PRO A 143 16.47 5.35 11.55
C PRO A 143 16.56 6.72 12.20
N GLY A 144 16.61 6.77 13.53
CA GLY A 144 16.68 8.02 14.30
C GLY A 144 15.36 8.78 14.41
N MET A 145 14.22 8.13 14.15
CA MET A 145 12.88 8.68 14.41
C MET A 145 12.04 7.68 15.20
N GLU A 146 11.02 8.18 15.89
CA GLU A 146 9.99 7.34 16.46
C GLU A 146 9.21 6.60 15.37
N PRO A 147 8.73 5.37 15.62
CA PRO A 147 7.88 4.63 14.69
C PRO A 147 6.67 5.46 14.26
N ILE A 148 6.41 5.51 12.95
CA ILE A 148 5.24 6.16 12.39
C ILE A 148 4.17 5.11 12.16
N THR A 149 2.97 5.35 12.69
CA THR A 149 1.79 4.54 12.39
C THR A 149 0.70 5.42 11.79
N LYS A 150 0.17 5.00 10.63
CA LYS A 150 -0.90 5.69 9.90
C LYS A 150 -1.93 4.67 9.44
N GLN A 151 -3.18 5.09 9.30
CA GLN A 151 -4.28 4.23 8.85
C GLN A 151 -5.00 4.85 7.67
N ARG A 152 -5.41 4.00 6.72
CA ARG A 152 -6.21 4.37 5.56
C ARG A 152 -7.29 3.32 5.36
N ILE A 153 -8.47 3.77 4.96
CA ILE A 153 -9.57 2.89 4.54
C ILE A 153 -9.70 3.02 3.03
N VAL A 154 -9.71 1.88 2.35
CA VAL A 154 -9.91 1.77 0.90
C VAL A 154 -11.19 1.00 0.64
N GLU A 155 -12.12 1.61 -0.09
CA GLU A 155 -13.33 0.96 -0.59
C GLU A 155 -13.17 0.68 -2.07
N LEU A 156 -13.38 -0.58 -2.49
CA LEU A 156 -13.24 -1.00 -3.87
C LEU A 156 -14.61 -1.15 -4.51
N HIS A 157 -14.88 -0.40 -5.58
CA HIS A 157 -16.13 -0.45 -6.33
C HIS A 157 -15.89 -0.82 -7.78
N TRP A 158 -16.87 -1.48 -8.42
CA TRP A 158 -16.88 -1.62 -9.87
C TRP A 158 -17.21 -0.28 -10.53
N LYS A 159 -16.50 0.03 -11.61
CA LYS A 159 -16.81 1.09 -12.57
C LYS A 159 -17.62 0.58 -13.74
#